data_AF-M0ZHE5-F1
#
_entry.id   AF-M0ZHE5-F1
#
_cell.length_a   1.000
_cell.length_b   1.000
_cell.length_c   1.000
_cell.angle_alpha   90.00
_cell.angle_beta   90.00
_cell.angle_gamma   90.00
#
_symmetry.space_group_name_H-M   'P 1'
#
loop_
_entity.id
_entity.type
_entity.pdbx_description
1 polymer ?
#
loop_
_entity_poly.entity_id
_entity_poly.type
_entity_poly.pdbx_seq_one_letter_code
_entity_poly.pdbx_strand_id
1 'polypeptide(L)'
;MTSITFIFLVGVFMSSWLGTSVLGLGEWFIKRMPFVRHIYNASKQISSAISPDQNTQAFKEVAIIRHPRIGEYAFGFITSSVVLQNYSGDEELCCVYVPTNHLYIGDIFLVNAKDVIRPNLSVREGIEIVVSGGMSMPQILSTLDPGSIQVDRS
;
A
#
# COMPACT_ATOMS: atom_id res chain seq x y z
N MET A 1 -15.09 31.64 -25.91
CA MET A 1 -14.43 31.88 -27.22
C MET A 1 -12.98 31.40 -27.20
N THR A 2 -12.14 31.86 -26.26
CA THR A 2 -10.73 31.44 -26.12
C THR A 2 -10.53 29.91 -26.02
N SER A 3 -11.32 29.20 -25.20
CA SER A 3 -11.20 27.74 -25.07
C SER A 3 -11.56 26.99 -26.35
N ILE A 4 -12.55 27.48 -27.10
CA ILE A 4 -12.99 26.85 -28.37
C ILE A 4 -11.90 27.05 -29.43
N THR A 5 -11.36 28.27 -29.54
CA THR A 5 -10.23 28.56 -30.43
C THR A 5 -9.00 27.74 -30.08
N PHE A 6 -8.70 27.57 -28.79
CA PHE A 6 -7.60 26.75 -28.31
C PHE A 6 -7.78 25.27 -28.68
N ILE A 7 -8.94 24.68 -28.38
CA ILE A 7 -9.25 23.29 -28.71
C ILE A 7 -9.20 23.06 -30.23
N PHE A 8 -9.71 24.01 -31.02
CA PHE A 8 -9.66 23.93 -32.49
C PHE A 8 -8.22 23.97 -33.02
N LEU A 9 -7.39 24.90 -32.51
CA LEU A 9 -5.97 24.99 -32.85
C LEU A 9 -5.20 23.72 -32.49
N VAL A 10 -5.43 23.17 -31.29
CA VAL A 10 -4.83 21.91 -30.86
C VAL A 10 -5.27 20.75 -31.75
N GLY A 11 -6.55 20.71 -32.14
CA GLY A 11 -7.07 19.71 -33.07
C GLY A 11 -6.41 19.75 -34.45
N VAL A 12 -6.30 20.95 -35.04
CA VAL A 12 -5.63 21.17 -36.34
C VAL A 12 -4.12 20.86 -36.25
N PHE A 13 -3.50 21.18 -35.12
CA PHE A 13 -2.09 20.85 -34.89
C PHE A 13 -1.87 19.34 -34.78
N MET A 14 -2.74 18.63 -34.07
CA MET A 14 -2.66 17.17 -33.91
C MET A 14 -2.96 16.41 -35.21
N SER A 15 -3.84 16.93 -36.07
CA SER A 15 -4.12 16.33 -37.39
C SER A 15 -3.05 16.65 -38.45
N SER A 16 -2.09 17.53 -38.13
CA SER A 16 -0.97 17.85 -38.99
C SER A 16 0.19 16.86 -38.84
N TRP A 17 1.06 16.81 -39.84
CA TRP A 17 2.26 15.99 -39.83
C TRP A 17 3.22 16.31 -38.66
N LEU A 18 3.21 17.56 -38.19
CA LEU A 18 3.94 17.95 -36.97
C LEU A 18 3.35 17.31 -35.71
N GLY A 19 2.02 17.26 -35.59
CA GLY A 19 1.34 16.64 -34.45
C GLY A 19 1.65 15.16 -34.34
N THR A 20 1.52 14.43 -35.46
CA THR A 20 1.88 13.00 -35.51
C THR A 20 3.36 12.74 -35.21
N SER A 21 4.26 13.62 -35.64
CA SER A 21 5.70 13.53 -35.34
C SER A 21 6.01 13.81 -33.86
N VAL A 22 5.38 14.81 -33.26
CA VAL A 22 5.52 15.14 -31.83
C VAL A 22 4.93 14.03 -30.95
N LEU A 23 3.80 13.45 -31.34
CA LEU A 23 3.22 12.29 -30.68
C LEU A 23 4.14 11.08 -30.77
N GLY A 24 4.72 10.79 -31.94
CA GLY A 24 5.71 9.72 -32.10
C GLY A 24 6.97 9.92 -31.27
N LEU A 25 7.44 11.17 -31.14
CA LEU A 25 8.58 11.53 -30.29
C LEU A 25 8.22 11.37 -28.80
N GLY A 26 7.00 11.74 -28.40
CA GLY A 26 6.46 11.53 -27.06
C GLY A 26 6.31 10.04 -26.73
N GLU A 27 5.82 9.23 -27.66
CA GLU A 27 5.76 7.77 -27.50
C GLU A 27 7.14 7.15 -27.39
N TRP A 28 8.11 7.60 -28.20
CA TRP A 28 9.49 7.13 -28.10
C TRP A 28 10.11 7.53 -26.75
N PHE A 29 9.87 8.76 -26.30
CA PHE A 29 10.33 9.26 -25.00
C PHE A 29 9.71 8.45 -23.85
N ILE A 30 8.39 8.22 -23.85
CA ILE A 30 7.69 7.40 -22.86
C ILE A 30 8.21 5.96 -22.86
N LYS A 31 8.40 5.35 -24.03
CA LYS A 31 8.93 3.97 -24.16
C LYS A 31 10.39 3.86 -23.70
N ARG A 32 11.18 4.92 -23.81
CA ARG A 32 12.62 4.95 -23.49
C ARG A 32 12.91 5.49 -22.09
N MET A 33 11.93 6.05 -21.38
CA MET A 33 12.14 6.70 -20.09
C MET A 33 11.99 5.70 -18.93
N PRO A 34 13.09 5.18 -18.35
CA PRO A 34 13.05 4.21 -17.26
C PRO A 34 12.32 4.76 -16.01
N PHE A 35 12.30 6.09 -15.82
CA PHE A 35 11.66 6.75 -14.69
C PHE A 35 10.12 6.74 -14.71
N VAL A 36 9.48 6.76 -15.87
CA VAL A 36 8.00 6.72 -15.97
C VAL A 36 7.48 5.40 -15.42
N ARG A 37 8.20 4.30 -15.69
CA ARG A 37 7.87 2.98 -15.16
C ARG A 37 7.91 2.95 -13.64
N HIS A 38 8.86 3.64 -12.99
CA HIS A 38 8.93 3.70 -11.53
C HIS A 38 7.76 4.48 -10.93
N ILE A 39 7.39 5.63 -11.52
CA ILE A 39 6.25 6.45 -11.04
C ILE A 39 4.93 5.73 -11.30
N TYR A 40 4.73 5.20 -12.51
CA TYR A 40 3.53 4.40 -12.83
C TYR A 40 3.43 3.15 -11.97
N ASN A 41 4.55 2.47 -11.69
CA ASN A 41 4.55 1.31 -10.81
C ASN A 41 4.21 1.74 -9.38
N ALA A 42 4.84 2.76 -8.81
CA ALA A 42 4.52 3.26 -7.47
C ALA A 42 3.05 3.70 -7.35
N SER A 43 2.53 4.44 -8.33
CA SER A 43 1.11 4.83 -8.37
C SER A 43 0.18 3.63 -8.56
N LYS A 44 0.50 2.68 -9.44
CA LYS A 44 -0.29 1.45 -9.65
C LYS A 44 -0.27 0.56 -8.40
N GLN A 45 0.86 0.53 -7.73
CA GLN A 45 1.11 -0.21 -6.52
C GLN A 45 0.23 0.35 -5.39
N ILE A 46 0.29 1.66 -5.12
CA ILE A 46 -0.64 2.34 -4.21
C ILE A 46 -2.10 2.12 -4.64
N SER A 47 -2.43 2.27 -5.92
CA SER A 47 -3.78 2.08 -6.46
C SER A 47 -4.31 0.66 -6.29
N SER A 48 -3.45 -0.35 -6.38
CA SER A 48 -3.82 -1.75 -6.20
C SER A 48 -4.06 -2.09 -4.73
N ALA A 49 -3.38 -1.42 -3.79
CA ALA A 49 -3.62 -1.57 -2.36
C ALA A 49 -4.96 -0.97 -1.91
N ILE A 50 -5.47 0.03 -2.63
CA ILE A 50 -6.75 0.73 -2.35
C ILE A 50 -7.93 0.26 -3.21
N SER A 51 -7.71 -0.62 -4.20
CA SER A 51 -8.76 -1.00 -5.15
C SER A 51 -9.88 -1.77 -4.43
N PRO A 52 -11.12 -1.25 -4.38
CA PRO A 52 -12.24 -1.89 -3.66
C PRO A 52 -12.75 -3.17 -4.34
N ASP A 53 -12.37 -3.38 -5.60
CA ASP A 53 -13.00 -4.34 -6.53
C ASP A 53 -12.37 -5.75 -6.48
N GLN A 54 -11.37 -5.97 -5.61
CA GLN A 54 -11.03 -7.32 -5.15
C GLN A 54 -11.53 -7.43 -3.72
N ASN A 55 -12.35 -8.45 -3.46
CA ASN A 55 -13.08 -8.73 -2.21
C ASN A 55 -12.16 -9.04 -0.99
N THR A 56 -10.95 -8.48 -0.96
CA THR A 56 -9.91 -8.65 0.03
C THR A 56 -8.99 -7.43 -0.08
N GLN A 57 -9.14 -6.45 0.83
CA GLN A 57 -8.12 -5.43 1.01
C GLN A 57 -6.76 -6.14 1.21
N ALA A 58 -5.78 -5.89 0.34
CA ALA A 58 -4.48 -6.58 0.40
C ALA A 58 -3.79 -6.39 1.76
N PHE A 59 -4.02 -5.22 2.38
CA PHE A 59 -3.68 -4.91 3.76
C PHE A 59 -4.95 -4.55 4.51
N LYS A 60 -5.29 -5.32 5.54
CA LYS A 60 -6.50 -5.10 6.33
C LYS A 60 -6.27 -4.07 7.43
N GLU A 61 -5.16 -4.23 8.14
CA GLU A 61 -4.85 -3.44 9.33
C GLU A 61 -3.33 -3.24 9.46
N VAL A 62 -2.92 -2.19 10.17
CA VAL A 62 -1.53 -2.01 10.59
C VAL A 62 -1.25 -2.90 11.80
N ALA A 63 -0.07 -3.49 11.86
CA ALA A 63 0.37 -4.33 12.95
C ALA A 63 1.79 -3.98 13.39
N ILE A 64 2.02 -4.12 14.69
CA ILE A 64 3.35 -4.12 15.31
C ILE A 64 3.54 -5.50 15.93
N ILE A 65 4.65 -6.14 15.61
CA ILE A 65 5.02 -7.45 16.15
C ILE A 65 6.37 -7.37 16.83
N ARG A 66 6.65 -8.27 17.77
CA ARG A 66 7.99 -8.43 18.32
C ARG A 66 8.91 -9.00 17.23
N HIS A 67 10.07 -8.38 17.01
CA HIS A 67 11.10 -8.82 16.05
C HIS A 67 12.30 -9.36 16.85
N PRO A 68 13.16 -10.25 16.31
CA PRO A 68 13.68 -11.42 17.02
C PRO A 68 14.50 -11.11 18.28
N ARG A 69 14.97 -9.88 18.47
CA ARG A 69 15.63 -9.44 19.70
C ARG A 69 14.65 -8.83 20.69
N ILE A 70 14.87 -9.11 21.97
CA ILE A 70 14.07 -8.51 23.05
C ILE A 70 14.20 -6.98 23.00
N GLY A 71 13.05 -6.30 23.01
CA GLY A 71 12.97 -4.84 22.88
C GLY A 71 12.91 -4.34 21.44
N GLU A 72 13.00 -5.23 20.44
CA GLU A 72 12.86 -4.90 19.03
C GLU A 72 11.43 -5.16 18.56
N TYR A 73 10.90 -4.22 17.77
CA TYR A 73 9.56 -4.30 17.20
C TYR A 73 9.64 -4.08 15.69
N ALA A 74 8.88 -4.89 14.95
CA ALA A 74 8.70 -4.71 13.52
C ALA A 74 7.33 -4.10 13.25
N PHE A 75 7.29 -3.18 12.28
CA PHE A 75 6.09 -2.55 11.79
C PHE A 75 5.67 -3.22 10.48
N GLY A 76 4.39 -3.54 10.34
CA GLY A 76 3.87 -4.25 9.19
C GLY A 76 2.37 -4.14 9.05
N PHE A 77 1.81 -5.04 8.26
CA PHE A 77 0.38 -5.06 7.93
C PHE A 77 -0.17 -6.46 8.06
N ILE A 78 -1.35 -6.58 8.66
CA ILE A 78 -2.13 -7.82 8.65
C ILE A 78 -2.73 -7.98 7.26
N THR A 79 -2.37 -9.05 6.56
CA THR A 79 -2.89 -9.38 5.23
C THR A 79 -4.00 -10.42 5.32
N SER A 80 -3.88 -11.37 6.24
CA SER A 80 -4.86 -12.44 6.46
C SER A 80 -4.79 -13.01 7.88
N SER A 81 -5.81 -13.79 8.24
CA SER A 81 -5.79 -14.63 9.44
C SER A 81 -5.93 -16.08 9.01
N VAL A 82 -5.19 -16.98 9.65
CA VAL A 82 -5.17 -18.40 9.35
C VAL A 82 -5.29 -19.19 10.64
N VAL A 83 -5.91 -20.37 10.57
CA VAL A 83 -5.94 -21.32 11.69
C VAL A 83 -4.94 -22.41 11.38
N LEU A 84 -3.92 -22.54 12.22
CA LEU A 84 -2.95 -23.62 12.13
C LEU A 84 -3.49 -24.81 12.91
N GLN A 85 -3.86 -25.87 12.19
CA GLN A 85 -4.32 -27.12 12.80
C GLN A 85 -3.10 -27.92 13.27
N ASN A 86 -3.04 -28.19 14.57
CA ASN A 86 -2.01 -29.02 15.17
C ASN A 86 -2.65 -30.13 16.02
N TYR A 87 -1.94 -31.23 16.22
CA TYR A 87 -2.38 -32.35 17.05
C TYR A 87 -2.68 -31.94 18.50
N SER A 88 -2.10 -30.83 18.96
CA SER A 88 -2.27 -30.28 20.31
C SER A 88 -3.37 -29.22 20.42
N GLY A 89 -4.01 -28.83 19.31
CA GLY A 89 -5.05 -27.80 19.26
C GLY A 89 -4.88 -26.87 18.06
N ASP A 90 -5.96 -26.17 17.73
CA ASP A 90 -5.98 -25.16 16.66
C ASP A 90 -5.41 -23.83 17.17
N GLU A 91 -4.48 -23.24 16.42
CA GLU A 91 -3.88 -21.94 16.74
C GLU A 91 -4.33 -20.87 15.74
N GLU A 92 -4.95 -19.79 16.23
CA GLU A 92 -5.27 -18.63 15.43
C GLU A 92 -4.03 -17.74 15.23
N LEU A 93 -3.59 -17.64 13.97
CA LEU A 93 -2.43 -16.86 13.57
C LEU A 93 -2.84 -15.72 12.65
N CYS A 94 -2.23 -14.56 12.83
CA CYS A 94 -2.26 -13.45 11.89
C CYS A 94 -1.06 -13.55 10.96
N CYS A 95 -1.31 -13.41 9.66
CA CYS A 95 -0.29 -13.23 8.65
C CYS A 95 0.08 -11.75 8.61
N VAL A 96 1.27 -11.43 9.11
CA VAL A 96 1.82 -10.08 9.18
C VAL A 96 2.92 -9.94 8.15
N TYR A 97 2.67 -9.09 7.16
CA TYR A 97 3.66 -8.68 6.18
C TYR A 97 4.48 -7.50 6.71
N VAL A 98 5.79 -7.67 6.81
CA VAL A 98 6.73 -6.65 7.27
C VAL A 98 7.53 -6.17 6.05
N PRO A 99 7.22 -4.99 5.50
CA PRO A 99 7.95 -4.45 4.37
C PRO A 99 9.37 -4.02 4.78
N THR A 100 10.26 -4.04 3.80
CA THR A 100 11.58 -3.40 3.86
C THR A 100 11.47 -1.92 3.45
N ASN A 101 12.46 -1.38 2.74
CA ASN A 101 12.42 -0.04 2.15
C ASN A 101 11.50 0.06 0.91
N HIS A 102 11.06 -1.07 0.37
CA HIS A 102 10.10 -1.13 -0.73
C HIS A 102 8.82 -1.82 -0.26
N LEU A 103 7.66 -1.17 -0.43
CA LEU A 103 6.37 -1.60 0.11
C LEU A 103 5.92 -3.03 -0.28
N TYR A 104 6.54 -3.64 -1.29
CA TYR A 104 6.17 -4.96 -1.82
C TYR A 104 7.31 -5.98 -1.71
N ILE A 105 8.41 -5.59 -1.06
CA ILE A 105 9.53 -6.47 -0.74
C ILE A 105 9.63 -6.51 0.76
N GLY A 106 9.45 -7.68 1.35
CA GLY A 106 9.37 -7.83 2.79
C GLY A 106 9.25 -9.28 3.18
N ASP A 107 9.26 -9.48 4.50
CA ASP A 107 9.10 -10.79 5.11
C ASP A 107 7.63 -10.99 5.51
N ILE A 108 7.23 -12.26 5.60
CA ILE A 108 5.92 -12.66 6.10
C ILE A 108 6.12 -13.43 7.39
N PHE A 109 5.46 -12.97 8.44
CA PHE A 109 5.45 -13.62 9.75
C PHE A 109 4.05 -14.14 10.07
N LEU A 110 3.98 -15.38 10.54
CA LEU A 110 2.78 -15.90 11.19
C LEU A 110 2.93 -15.69 12.69
N VAL A 111 2.07 -14.87 13.27
CA VAL A 111 2.14 -14.46 14.67
C VAL A 111 0.82 -14.78 15.35
N ASN A 112 0.85 -15.27 16.59
CA ASN A 112 -0.37 -15.52 17.35
C ASN A 112 -1.19 -14.22 17.43
N ALA A 113 -2.51 -14.30 17.21
CA ALA A 113 -3.37 -13.13 17.20
C ALA A 113 -3.28 -12.30 18.50
N LYS A 114 -2.96 -12.94 19.63
CA LYS A 114 -2.78 -12.31 20.95
C LYS A 114 -1.48 -11.52 21.09
N ASP A 115 -0.46 -11.85 20.30
CA ASP A 115 0.87 -11.23 20.35
C ASP A 115 1.01 -10.08 19.33
N VAL A 116 -0.01 -9.85 18.50
CA VAL A 116 -0.05 -8.74 17.55
C VAL A 116 -0.55 -7.47 18.24
N ILE A 117 0.27 -6.42 18.19
CA ILE A 117 -0.08 -5.09 18.69
C ILE A 117 -0.74 -4.31 17.54
N ARG A 118 -1.96 -3.84 17.74
CA ARG A 118 -2.74 -3.10 16.73
C ARG A 118 -2.73 -1.60 17.05
N PRO A 119 -1.89 -0.78 16.38
CA PRO A 119 -1.91 0.66 16.60
C PRO A 119 -3.17 1.29 16.00
N ASN A 120 -3.59 2.42 16.57
CA ASN A 120 -4.65 3.27 16.01
C ASN A 120 -4.12 4.08 14.82
N LEU A 121 -3.77 3.36 13.74
CA LEU A 121 -3.31 3.92 12.48
C LEU A 121 -4.11 3.32 11.34
N SER A 122 -4.50 4.17 10.39
CA SER A 122 -5.04 3.71 9.12
C SER A 122 -3.95 3.03 8.27
N VAL A 123 -4.36 2.12 7.38
CA VAL A 123 -3.45 1.49 6.41
C VAL A 123 -2.72 2.54 5.56
N ARG A 124 -3.39 3.67 5.25
CA ARG A 124 -2.80 4.77 4.49
C ARG A 124 -1.63 5.42 5.24
N GLU A 125 -1.80 5.72 6.53
CA GLU A 125 -0.73 6.25 7.37
C GLU A 125 0.41 5.25 7.51
N GLY A 126 0.09 3.95 7.65
CA GLY A 126 1.10 2.90 7.65
C GLY A 126 1.93 2.85 6.36
N ILE A 127 1.29 3.00 5.20
CA ILE A 127 1.98 3.07 3.89
C ILE A 127 2.90 4.28 3.85
N GLU A 128 2.45 5.44 4.32
CA GLU A 128 3.26 6.66 4.38
C GLU A 128 4.50 6.49 5.26
N ILE A 129 4.36 5.83 6.41
CA ILE A 129 5.48 5.50 7.30
C ILE A 129 6.51 4.63 6.58
N VAL A 130 6.07 3.58 5.88
CA VAL A 130 7.00 2.66 5.17
C VAL A 130 7.69 3.38 4.01
N VAL A 131 6.95 4.11 3.18
CA VAL A 131 7.50 4.81 2.01
C VAL A 131 8.44 5.95 2.43
N SER A 132 8.18 6.60 3.56
CA SER A 132 9.08 7.61 4.14
C SER A 132 10.28 7.01 4.88
N GLY A 133 10.43 5.68 4.94
CA GLY A 133 11.50 5.03 5.70
C GLY A 133 11.41 5.27 7.20
N GLY A 134 10.20 5.47 7.73
CA GLY A 134 9.92 5.69 9.15
C GLY A 134 9.88 7.16 9.59
N MET A 135 10.18 8.12 8.71
CA MET A 135 10.21 9.54 9.08
C MET A 135 8.83 10.10 9.46
N SER A 136 7.75 9.56 8.88
CA SER A 136 6.37 9.96 9.22
C SER A 136 5.82 9.26 10.48
N MET A 137 6.66 8.56 11.27
CA MET A 137 6.20 7.88 12.49
C MET A 137 5.72 8.89 13.54
N PRO A 138 4.49 8.75 14.09
CA PRO A 138 4.02 9.62 15.15
C PRO A 138 4.82 9.44 16.43
N GLN A 139 4.88 10.50 17.25
CA GLN A 139 5.59 10.47 18.53
C GLN A 139 4.92 9.57 19.58
N ILE A 140 3.62 9.34 19.43
CA ILE A 140 2.82 8.51 20.34
C ILE A 140 2.00 7.55 19.49
N LEU A 141 2.16 6.24 19.74
CA LEU A 141 1.35 5.18 19.15
C LEU A 141 0.37 4.67 20.21
N SER A 142 -0.90 5.06 20.08
CA SER A 142 -1.96 4.49 20.89
C SER A 142 -2.38 3.14 20.30
N THR A 143 -2.58 2.12 21.13
CA THR A 143 -3.11 0.83 20.70
C THR A 143 -4.62 0.83 20.71
N LEU A 144 -5.24 0.15 19.75
CA LEU A 144 -6.67 -0.16 19.81
C LEU A 144 -6.86 -1.22 20.89
N ASP A 145 -7.51 -0.85 22.00
CA ASP A 145 -7.84 -1.82 23.05
C ASP A 145 -8.76 -2.91 22.48
N PRO A 146 -8.52 -4.20 22.77
CA PRO A 146 -9.33 -5.33 22.26
C PRO A 146 -10.83 -5.27 22.62
N GLY A 147 -11.25 -4.34 23.48
CA GLY A 147 -12.62 -4.24 24.00
C GLY A 147 -13.61 -3.42 23.17
N SER A 148 -13.20 -2.75 22.09
CA SER A 148 -14.08 -1.83 21.35
C SER A 148 -14.74 -2.42 20.10
N ILE A 149 -14.34 -3.62 19.64
CA ILE A 149 -14.87 -4.24 18.41
C ILE A 149 -16.25 -4.92 18.64
N GLN A 150 -16.72 -5.06 19.87
CA GLN A 150 -17.93 -5.83 20.18
C GLN A 150 -19.25 -5.04 20.15
N VAL A 151 -19.24 -3.72 19.88
CA VAL A 151 -20.44 -2.87 20.08
C VAL A 151 -21.22 -2.55 18.80
N ASP A 152 -20.69 -2.78 17.60
CA ASP A 152 -21.39 -2.36 16.35
C ASP A 152 -21.94 -3.53 15.50
N ARG A 153 -22.51 -4.53 16.19
CA ARG A 153 -23.38 -5.55 15.59
C ARG A 153 -24.58 -5.80 16.50
N SER A 154 -25.48 -4.83 16.58
CA SER A 154 -26.84 -4.98 17.09
C SER A 154 -27.82 -4.28 16.17
#